data_AF-A0A101QZY5-F1
#
_entry.id   AF-A0A101QZY5-F1
#
_cell.length_a   1.000
_cell.length_b   1.000
_cell.length_c   1.000
_cell.angle_alpha   90.00
_cell.angle_beta   90.00
_cell.angle_gamma   90.00
#
_symmetry.space_group_name_H-M   'P 1'
#
loop_
_entity.id
_entity.type
_entity.pdbx_description
1 polymer ?
#
loop_
_entity_poly.entity_id
_entity_poly.type
_entity_poly.pdbx_seq_one_letter_code
_entity_poly.pdbx_strand_id
1 'polypeptide(L)'
;MDVTLLGTGAPAGLPRPDCPCAVCAASPGEHARAAASVLVDGVLLLDLTPGAAFAAARAGRSLGGVRQVLLSHPHDGPAVEVPAGLPQPGRVPDGRELAVLTGHRVRAVALDAGGTGYAVNGPDGQRLLYLPPGGSPAGLEEGSGAAGRYDLVLLDVVGRPDALARLRAVGAVGPGTDVVAVHLDHDVPPGAELRRRLAAAGARAVADGTTLTAGAHGSATAVPDVPRRTLVLGGARSGKSVEAERRLESFPGVVYVATGGSRGGDTEWTARVAAHRERRPGSWRTRETCDLVPLLAEDGPPVLIDCLSLWLTDAMDAVGAWDDALWADGGERELRERVAALAAAVRSARRTVVLVSNEVGSGIVPATASGRRYRDELGRLNAAVASECEQVVLVVAGQALVLRG
;
A
#
# COMPACT_ATOMS: atom_id res chain seq x y z
N MET A 1 15.82 -9.76 19.34
CA MET A 1 15.04 -8.57 19.71
C MET A 1 13.56 -8.90 19.65
N ASP A 2 12.92 -8.95 20.81
CA ASP A 2 11.48 -9.05 20.99
C ASP A 2 10.86 -7.64 21.02
N VAL A 3 9.75 -7.49 20.30
CA VAL A 3 9.06 -6.22 20.09
C VAL A 3 7.59 -6.42 20.41
N THR A 4 7.16 -5.96 21.60
CA THR A 4 5.76 -6.06 22.03
C THR A 4 5.01 -4.78 21.64
N LEU A 5 3.97 -4.92 20.83
CA LEU A 5 3.13 -3.82 20.38
C LEU A 5 2.01 -3.60 21.40
N LEU A 6 2.22 -2.74 22.39
CA LEU A 6 1.25 -2.44 23.46
C LEU A 6 -0.01 -1.75 22.94
N GLY A 7 0.14 -1.00 21.86
CA GLY A 7 -0.93 -0.42 21.06
C GLY A 7 -0.49 -0.31 19.60
N THR A 8 -1.45 -0.26 18.68
CA THR A 8 -1.19 -0.19 17.23
C THR A 8 -2.05 0.85 16.52
N GLY A 9 -2.91 1.57 17.24
CA GLY A 9 -3.78 2.61 16.71
C GLY A 9 -3.08 3.95 16.55
N ALA A 10 -3.76 4.88 15.87
CA ALA A 10 -3.36 6.29 15.82
C ALA A 10 -3.32 6.94 17.22
N PRO A 11 -2.83 8.19 17.39
CA PRO A 11 -2.67 8.82 18.71
C PRO A 11 -3.94 8.87 19.58
N ALA A 12 -5.13 8.93 18.96
CA ALA A 12 -6.42 8.90 19.65
C ALA A 12 -6.94 7.46 19.94
N GLY A 13 -6.25 6.43 19.45
CA GLY A 13 -6.74 5.06 19.39
C GLY A 13 -7.82 4.85 18.32
N LEU A 14 -8.31 3.62 18.23
CA LEU A 14 -9.42 3.21 17.38
C LEU A 14 -10.37 2.30 18.19
N PRO A 15 -11.68 2.58 18.30
CA PRO A 15 -12.37 3.75 17.75
C PRO A 15 -11.93 5.07 18.37
N ARG A 16 -12.04 6.16 17.61
CA ARG A 16 -11.92 7.51 18.16
C ARG A 16 -13.14 7.81 19.06
N PRO A 17 -12.97 8.29 20.32
CA PRO A 17 -14.05 8.41 21.31
C PRO A 17 -15.31 9.16 20.83
N ASP A 18 -15.14 10.28 20.12
CA ASP A 18 -16.26 11.15 19.71
C ASP A 18 -16.63 11.03 18.22
N CYS A 19 -16.15 9.98 17.54
CA CYS A 19 -16.37 9.84 16.10
C CYS A 19 -17.52 8.87 15.78
N PRO A 20 -18.61 9.34 15.14
CA PRO A 20 -19.76 8.49 14.80
C PRO A 20 -19.59 7.74 13.46
N CYS A 21 -18.41 7.76 12.84
CA CYS A 21 -18.23 7.15 11.53
C CYS A 21 -18.41 5.62 11.58
N ALA A 22 -18.76 5.02 10.44
CA ALA A 22 -18.99 3.59 10.33
C ALA A 22 -17.77 2.75 10.75
N VAL A 23 -16.56 3.24 10.51
CA VAL A 23 -15.32 2.55 10.91
C VAL A 23 -15.19 2.52 12.43
N CYS A 24 -15.38 3.66 13.11
CA CYS A 24 -15.38 3.70 14.57
C CYS A 24 -16.52 2.85 15.17
N ALA A 25 -17.71 2.87 14.58
CA ALA A 25 -18.82 2.03 15.04
C ALA A 25 -18.52 0.52 14.92
N ALA A 26 -17.76 0.11 13.90
CA ALA A 26 -17.37 -1.28 13.65
C ALA A 26 -16.08 -1.71 14.38
N SER A 27 -15.39 -0.80 15.05
CA SER A 27 -14.08 -1.06 15.67
C SER A 27 -14.08 -1.58 17.12
N PRO A 28 -15.13 -1.51 17.96
CA PRO A 28 -15.07 -2.08 19.31
C PRO A 28 -14.77 -3.59 19.32
N GLY A 29 -14.31 -4.10 20.46
CA GLY A 29 -13.99 -5.53 20.63
C GLY A 29 -12.63 -5.90 20.04
N GLU A 30 -12.58 -6.92 19.20
CA GLU A 30 -11.32 -7.45 18.63
C GLU A 30 -10.61 -6.50 17.65
N HIS A 31 -11.30 -5.46 17.18
CA HIS A 31 -10.75 -4.46 16.27
C HIS A 31 -10.30 -3.18 16.99
N ALA A 32 -10.47 -3.12 18.32
CA ALA A 32 -10.08 -1.97 19.10
C ALA A 32 -8.55 -1.91 19.19
N ARG A 33 -8.01 -0.71 19.05
CA ARG A 33 -6.57 -0.43 19.08
C ARG A 33 -6.30 0.73 20.03
N ALA A 34 -5.49 0.49 21.04
CA ALA A 34 -4.89 1.54 21.84
C ALA A 34 -3.90 2.34 20.99
N ALA A 35 -3.63 3.58 21.41
CA ALA A 35 -2.62 4.42 20.77
C ALA A 35 -1.25 3.72 20.75
N ALA A 36 -0.58 3.80 19.60
CA ALA A 36 0.65 3.08 19.34
C ALA A 36 1.70 3.28 20.45
N SER A 37 2.20 2.15 20.97
CA SER A 37 3.24 2.12 21.99
C SER A 37 3.97 0.79 21.86
N VAL A 38 5.30 0.82 21.87
CA VAL A 38 6.14 -0.33 21.52
C VAL A 38 7.18 -0.57 22.60
N LEU A 39 7.16 -1.76 23.18
CA LEU A 39 8.15 -2.21 24.16
C LEU A 39 9.17 -3.14 23.48
N VAL A 40 10.42 -2.70 23.41
CA VAL A 40 11.52 -3.45 22.81
C VAL A 40 12.38 -4.08 23.92
N ASP A 41 12.50 -5.41 23.87
CA ASP A 41 13.26 -6.26 24.81
C ASP A 41 12.96 -6.00 26.31
N GLY A 42 11.83 -5.36 26.62
CA GLY A 42 11.49 -4.94 27.98
C GLY A 42 12.31 -3.75 28.52
N VAL A 43 13.16 -3.14 27.69
CA VAL A 43 14.18 -2.15 28.12
C VAL A 43 14.00 -0.78 27.49
N LEU A 44 13.38 -0.71 26.31
CA LEU A 44 13.12 0.53 25.58
C LEU A 44 11.62 0.63 25.31
N LEU A 45 11.02 1.75 25.69
CA LEU A 45 9.64 2.07 25.39
C LEU A 45 9.59 3.19 24.35
N LEU A 46 9.06 2.90 23.17
CA LEU A 46 8.77 3.88 22.13
C LEU A 46 7.31 4.31 22.26
N ASP A 47 7.11 5.61 22.41
CA ASP A 47 5.84 6.29 22.70
C ASP A 47 5.14 5.78 23.97
N LEU A 48 5.21 6.59 25.02
CA LEU A 48 4.44 6.38 26.24
C LEU A 48 3.03 6.93 26.05
N THR A 49 2.02 6.08 25.87
CA THR A 49 0.63 6.49 25.63
C THR A 49 -0.27 6.19 26.84
N PRO A 50 -1.49 6.80 26.92
CA PRO A 50 -2.42 6.49 28.00
C PRO A 50 -2.70 4.98 28.09
N GLY A 51 -2.54 4.42 29.29
CA GLY A 51 -2.80 3.00 29.53
C GLY A 51 -1.67 2.03 29.13
N ALA A 52 -0.51 2.52 28.67
CA ALA A 52 0.63 1.66 28.29
C ALA A 52 1.05 0.66 29.38
N ALA A 53 1.04 1.07 30.65
CA ALA A 53 1.35 0.17 31.78
C ALA A 53 0.35 -1.00 31.90
N PHE A 54 -0.94 -0.73 31.74
CA PHE A 54 -1.98 -1.75 31.78
C PHE A 54 -1.95 -2.63 30.51
N ALA A 55 -1.67 -2.04 29.36
CA ALA A 55 -1.45 -2.79 28.11
C ALA A 55 -0.26 -3.75 28.22
N ALA A 56 0.85 -3.32 28.82
CA ALA A 56 1.99 -4.18 29.10
C ALA A 56 1.60 -5.35 30.01
N ALA A 57 0.88 -5.09 31.11
CA ALA A 57 0.42 -6.14 32.01
C ALA A 57 -0.50 -7.16 31.30
N ARG A 58 -1.44 -6.70 30.46
CA ARG A 58 -2.29 -7.60 29.65
C ARG A 58 -1.50 -8.44 28.65
N ALA A 59 -0.41 -7.90 28.12
CA ALA A 59 0.51 -8.62 27.25
C ALA A 59 1.48 -9.56 28.02
N GLY A 60 1.34 -9.69 29.34
CA GLY A 60 2.25 -10.48 30.18
C GLY A 60 3.65 -9.87 30.33
N ARG A 61 3.77 -8.55 30.15
CA ARG A 61 5.03 -7.79 30.25
C ARG A 61 5.01 -6.85 31.47
N SER A 62 6.19 -6.56 32.00
CA SER A 62 6.39 -5.54 33.03
C SER A 62 7.17 -4.35 32.45
N LEU A 63 6.81 -3.13 32.88
CA LEU A 63 7.55 -1.93 32.52
C LEU A 63 8.71 -1.63 33.49
N GLY A 64 8.87 -2.38 34.58
CA GLY A 64 9.93 -2.13 35.57
C GLY A 64 11.36 -2.31 35.04
N GLY A 65 11.51 -3.02 33.91
CA GLY A 65 12.79 -3.20 33.22
C GLY A 65 13.17 -2.04 32.30
N VAL A 66 12.24 -1.12 32.01
CA VAL A 66 12.46 -0.03 31.04
C VAL A 66 13.54 0.91 31.56
N ARG A 67 14.55 1.14 30.72
CA ARG A 67 15.69 2.02 30.98
C ARG A 67 15.64 3.30 30.15
N GLN A 68 14.87 3.30 29.06
CA GLN A 68 14.67 4.49 28.24
C GLN A 68 13.23 4.57 27.74
N VAL A 69 12.65 5.77 27.81
CA VAL A 69 11.37 6.10 27.17
C VAL A 69 11.64 7.16 26.09
N LEU A 70 11.25 6.88 24.84
CA LEU A 70 11.44 7.77 23.71
C LEU A 70 10.12 8.13 23.05
N LEU A 71 9.93 9.42 22.74
CA LEU A 71 8.74 9.93 22.06
C LEU A 71 9.05 10.24 20.59
N SER A 72 8.24 9.71 19.68
CA SER A 72 8.40 9.87 18.23
C SER A 72 7.71 11.14 17.71
N HIS A 73 6.67 11.62 18.38
CA HIS A 73 5.93 12.85 18.07
C HIS A 73 5.54 13.57 19.36
N PRO A 74 5.20 14.87 19.32
CA PRO A 74 4.47 15.50 20.41
C PRO A 74 3.23 14.65 20.75
N HIS A 75 2.87 14.55 22.03
CA HIS A 75 1.63 13.88 22.39
C HIS A 75 0.45 14.74 21.94
N ASP A 76 -0.12 14.42 20.78
CA ASP A 76 -1.37 15.00 20.27
C ASP A 76 -2.61 14.26 20.84
N GLY A 77 -2.39 13.29 21.74
CA GLY A 77 -3.41 12.52 22.45
C GLY A 77 -3.66 13.00 23.88
N PRO A 78 -4.48 12.26 24.67
CA PRO A 78 -4.74 12.59 26.06
C PRO A 78 -3.44 12.70 26.88
N ALA A 79 -3.43 13.59 27.88
CA ALA A 79 -2.28 13.74 28.77
C ALA A 79 -1.89 12.40 29.41
N VAL A 80 -0.59 12.13 29.45
CA VAL A 80 -0.04 10.88 29.97
C VAL A 80 0.71 11.16 31.26
N GLU A 81 0.24 10.58 32.36
CA GLU A 81 1.01 10.54 33.60
C GLU A 81 2.11 9.49 33.46
N VAL A 82 3.36 9.86 33.79
CA VAL A 82 4.50 8.94 33.72
C VAL A 82 4.43 8.00 34.93
N PRO A 83 4.25 6.67 34.74
CA PRO A 83 4.24 5.72 35.84
C PRO A 83 5.48 5.82 36.73
N ALA A 84 5.29 5.68 38.03
CA ALA A 84 6.38 5.68 38.99
C ALA A 84 7.44 4.62 38.63
N GLY A 85 8.71 5.04 38.63
CA GLY A 85 9.84 4.17 38.29
C GLY A 85 10.19 4.12 36.81
N LEU A 86 9.37 4.70 35.92
CA LEU A 86 9.78 4.90 34.53
C LEU A 86 10.74 6.11 34.39
N PRO A 87 11.73 6.01 33.50
CA PRO A 87 12.52 7.17 33.09
C PRO A 87 11.64 8.27 32.50
N GLN A 88 12.08 9.52 32.64
CA GLN A 88 11.40 10.65 32.00
C GLN A 88 11.39 10.46 30.47
N PRO A 89 10.22 10.59 29.80
CA PRO A 89 10.14 10.55 28.35
C PRO A 89 10.98 11.65 27.71
N GLY A 90 11.74 11.29 26.69
CA GLY A 90 12.56 12.22 25.92
C GLY A 90 12.50 11.97 24.42
N ARG A 91 13.13 12.83 23.64
CA ARG A 91 13.32 12.65 22.21
C ARG A 91 14.81 12.68 21.91
N VAL A 92 15.28 11.78 21.05
CA VAL A 92 16.66 11.85 20.55
C VAL A 92 16.69 12.89 19.42
N PRO A 93 17.57 13.91 19.46
CA PRO A 93 17.68 14.88 18.38
C PRO A 93 18.07 14.21 17.05
N ASP A 94 17.57 14.74 15.94
CA ASP A 94 17.79 14.17 14.61
C ASP A 94 19.28 13.93 14.31
N GLY A 95 19.59 12.77 13.71
CA GLY A 95 20.95 12.35 13.37
C GLY A 95 21.83 11.96 14.56
N ARG A 96 21.32 12.03 15.80
CA ARG A 96 22.03 11.51 16.99
C ARG A 96 21.70 10.06 17.25
N GLU A 97 22.64 9.38 17.91
CA GLU A 97 22.48 8.02 18.41
C GLU A 97 22.55 8.01 19.94
N LEU A 98 21.64 7.27 20.56
CA LEU A 98 21.60 6.98 21.97
C LEU A 98 22.00 5.52 22.20
N ALA A 99 23.03 5.29 23.02
CA ALA A 99 23.35 3.96 23.50
C ALA A 99 22.61 3.68 24.81
N VAL A 100 21.85 2.59 24.86
CA VAL A 100 21.20 2.10 26.07
C VAL A 100 22.14 1.10 26.74
N LEU A 101 22.23 1.12 28.07
CA LEU A 101 23.15 0.29 28.86
C LEU A 101 23.03 -1.22 28.59
N THR A 102 21.90 -1.67 28.04
CA THR A 102 21.64 -3.06 27.67
C THR A 102 22.19 -3.44 26.28
N GLY A 103 22.98 -2.58 25.65
CA GLY A 103 23.63 -2.84 24.35
C GLY A 103 22.83 -2.38 23.13
N HIS A 104 21.62 -1.84 23.32
CA HIS A 104 20.82 -1.28 22.23
C HIS A 104 21.39 0.05 21.77
N ARG A 105 21.34 0.32 20.46
CA ARG A 105 21.63 1.64 19.88
C ARG A 105 20.39 2.17 19.19
N VAL A 106 19.97 3.37 19.54
CA VAL A 106 18.79 4.02 18.98
C VAL A 106 19.22 5.29 18.25
N ARG A 107 19.05 5.31 16.93
CA ARG A 107 19.36 6.46 16.09
C ARG A 107 18.07 7.18 15.69
N ALA A 108 18.06 8.50 15.85
CA ALA A 108 17.01 9.36 15.34
C ALA A 108 17.07 9.44 13.81
N VAL A 109 15.95 9.15 13.16
CA VAL A 109 15.74 9.25 11.72
C VAL A 109 14.94 10.52 11.45
N ALA A 110 15.54 11.44 10.69
CA ALA A 110 14.87 12.66 10.26
C ALA A 110 13.69 12.32 9.33
N LEU A 111 12.61 13.09 9.43
CA LEU A 111 11.38 12.88 8.69
C LEU A 111 11.01 14.11 7.85
N ASP A 112 10.11 13.92 6.88
CA ASP A 112 9.57 14.98 6.03
C ASP A 112 8.46 15.82 6.69
N ALA A 113 8.00 15.39 7.87
CA ALA A 113 6.98 16.02 8.67
C ALA A 113 7.43 16.10 10.15
N GLY A 114 6.60 16.73 10.99
CA GLY A 114 6.88 16.82 12.42
C GLY A 114 6.95 15.45 13.08
N GLY A 115 8.05 15.18 13.80
CA GLY A 115 8.29 13.90 14.46
C GLY A 115 9.73 13.43 14.30
N THR A 116 10.04 12.26 14.83
CA THR A 116 11.34 11.60 14.78
C THR A 116 11.10 10.10 14.66
N GLY A 117 11.67 9.48 13.63
CA GLY A 117 11.70 8.02 13.52
C GLY A 117 12.82 7.46 14.40
N TYR A 118 12.68 6.21 14.84
CA TYR A 118 13.70 5.54 15.63
C TYR A 118 14.17 4.27 14.92
N ALA A 119 15.44 4.26 14.51
CA ALA A 119 16.14 3.06 14.08
C ALA A 119 16.81 2.42 15.30
N VAL A 120 16.34 1.25 15.72
CA VAL A 120 16.82 0.52 16.88
C VAL A 120 17.66 -0.68 16.41
N ASN A 121 18.91 -0.71 16.82
CA ASN A 121 19.79 -1.86 16.65
C ASN A 121 19.88 -2.60 17.98
N GLY A 122 19.53 -3.89 17.96
CA GLY A 122 19.62 -4.78 19.11
C GLY A 122 21.05 -5.21 19.39
N PRO A 123 21.32 -5.75 20.59
CA PRO A 123 22.65 -6.22 20.97
C PRO A 123 23.18 -7.34 20.07
N ASP A 124 22.29 -8.17 19.53
CA ASP A 124 22.63 -9.28 18.62
C ASP A 124 22.55 -8.90 17.13
N GLY A 125 22.47 -7.59 16.83
CA GLY A 125 22.52 -7.07 15.46
C GLY A 125 21.19 -6.98 14.72
N GLN A 126 20.06 -7.37 15.34
CA GLN A 126 18.74 -7.19 14.70
C GLN A 126 18.36 -5.72 14.61
N ARG A 127 17.57 -5.37 13.60
CA ARG A 127 17.28 -3.97 13.26
C ARG A 127 15.79 -3.73 13.12
N LEU A 128 15.29 -2.83 13.94
CA LEU A 128 13.92 -2.33 13.92
C LEU A 128 13.91 -0.87 13.45
N LEU A 129 12.96 -0.52 12.59
CA LEU A 129 12.61 0.88 12.32
C LEU A 129 11.19 1.14 12.80
N TYR A 130 11.01 2.18 13.60
CA TYR A 130 9.72 2.69 14.03
C TYR A 130 9.52 4.12 13.52
N LEU A 131 8.45 4.36 12.77
CA LEU A 131 8.09 5.67 12.23
C LEU A 131 6.79 6.17 12.86
N PRO A 132 6.72 7.45 13.27
CA PRO A 132 5.49 8.06 13.81
C PRO A 132 4.37 8.12 12.75
N PRO A 133 3.10 8.36 13.18
CA PRO A 133 2.00 8.59 12.26
C PRO A 133 2.32 9.77 11.36
N GLY A 134 1.94 9.68 10.09
CA GLY A 134 2.17 10.78 9.17
C GLY A 134 3.65 11.09 8.89
N GLY A 135 4.61 10.25 9.29
CA GLY A 135 6.04 10.49 9.07
C GLY A 135 6.64 9.63 7.94
N SER A 136 7.42 10.25 7.06
CA SER A 136 8.20 9.55 6.04
C SER A 136 9.68 9.92 6.15
N PRO A 137 10.62 8.97 6.01
CA PRO A 137 12.04 9.28 6.18
C PRO A 137 12.55 10.34 5.18
N ALA A 138 13.23 11.36 5.70
CA ALA A 138 13.88 12.40 4.92
C ALA A 138 15.39 12.13 4.78
N GLY A 139 15.98 12.56 3.66
CA GLY A 139 17.43 12.51 3.45
C GLY A 139 18.02 11.09 3.30
N LEU A 140 17.19 10.08 2.99
CA LEU A 140 17.70 8.76 2.61
C LEU A 140 18.28 8.83 1.19
N GLU A 141 19.59 8.76 1.05
CA GLU A 141 20.27 8.70 -0.25
C GLU A 141 20.25 7.27 -0.82
N GLU A 142 19.86 7.14 -2.10
CA GLU A 142 19.95 5.90 -2.87
C GLU A 142 21.40 5.39 -2.90
N GLY A 143 21.63 4.13 -2.52
CA GLY A 143 22.95 3.52 -2.58
C GLY A 143 23.94 3.94 -1.50
N SER A 144 23.53 4.72 -0.48
CA SER A 144 24.43 5.17 0.59
C SER A 144 25.04 4.06 1.45
N GLY A 145 24.58 2.80 1.34
CA GLY A 145 25.16 1.63 2.02
C GLY A 145 25.14 1.68 3.56
N ALA A 146 24.78 2.81 4.17
CA ALA A 146 24.96 3.13 5.58
C ALA A 146 23.76 2.72 6.46
N ALA A 147 22.60 2.49 5.85
CA ALA A 147 21.46 1.87 6.51
C ALA A 147 21.18 0.53 5.81
N GLY A 148 21.86 -0.54 6.23
CA GLY A 148 21.49 -1.88 5.77
C GLY A 148 20.00 -2.18 6.04
N ARG A 149 19.52 -3.29 5.53
CA ARG A 149 18.12 -3.70 5.63
C ARG A 149 17.63 -3.83 7.08
N TYR A 150 16.38 -3.46 7.33
CA TYR A 150 15.71 -3.72 8.60
C TYR A 150 15.06 -5.10 8.61
N ASP A 151 15.06 -5.75 9.78
CA ASP A 151 14.37 -7.02 9.99
C ASP A 151 12.87 -6.79 10.26
N LEU A 152 12.52 -5.71 10.96
CA LEU A 152 11.16 -5.31 11.27
C LEU A 152 10.99 -3.80 11.03
N VAL A 153 9.90 -3.41 10.37
CA VAL A 153 9.51 -2.01 10.19
C VAL A 153 8.09 -1.82 10.67
N LEU A 154 7.92 -0.84 11.56
CA LEU A 154 6.66 -0.39 12.11
C LEU A 154 6.39 1.01 11.56
N LEU A 155 5.34 1.17 10.76
CA LEU A 155 4.97 2.46 10.17
C LEU A 155 3.48 2.53 9.83
N ASP A 156 3.01 3.75 9.54
CA ASP A 156 1.68 4.00 9.01
C ASP A 156 1.61 3.68 7.50
N VAL A 157 1.35 2.41 7.17
CA VAL A 157 1.27 1.94 5.79
C VAL A 157 0.06 2.51 5.04
N VAL A 158 -1.04 2.79 5.75
CA VAL A 158 -2.31 3.21 5.14
C VAL A 158 -2.33 4.71 4.91
N GLY A 159 -1.87 5.50 5.89
CA GLY A 159 -1.80 6.96 5.81
C GLY A 159 -0.55 7.48 5.11
N ARG A 160 0.58 6.74 5.15
CA ARG A 160 1.86 7.13 4.52
C ARG A 160 2.47 6.00 3.68
N PRO A 161 1.78 5.48 2.64
CA PRO A 161 2.34 4.43 1.78
C PRO A 161 3.64 4.86 1.09
N ASP A 162 3.82 6.16 0.84
CA ASP A 162 5.04 6.73 0.27
C ASP A 162 6.29 6.50 1.14
N ALA A 163 6.13 6.41 2.46
CA ALA A 163 7.23 6.09 3.38
C ALA A 163 7.78 4.69 3.10
N LEU A 164 6.90 3.72 2.87
CA LEU A 164 7.29 2.36 2.48
C LEU A 164 7.96 2.34 1.10
N ALA A 165 7.44 3.12 0.15
CA ALA A 165 8.05 3.23 -1.18
C ALA A 165 9.48 3.77 -1.11
N ARG A 166 9.74 4.82 -0.31
CA ARG A 166 11.08 5.39 -0.11
C ARG A 166 12.03 4.39 0.54
N LEU A 167 11.58 3.69 1.58
CA LEU A 167 12.39 2.65 2.24
C LEU A 167 12.77 1.52 1.28
N ARG A 168 11.87 1.13 0.37
CA ARG A 168 12.16 0.16 -0.69
C ARG A 168 13.15 0.70 -1.72
N ALA A 169 13.00 1.97 -2.13
CA ALA A 169 13.90 2.62 -3.10
C ALA A 169 15.37 2.55 -2.66
N VAL A 170 15.64 2.77 -1.37
CA VAL A 170 17.00 2.74 -0.82
C VAL A 170 17.44 1.36 -0.32
N GLY A 171 16.63 0.30 -0.52
CA GLY A 171 16.95 -1.06 -0.10
C GLY A 171 16.84 -1.34 1.41
N ALA A 172 16.27 -0.42 2.18
CA ALA A 172 16.07 -0.59 3.62
C ALA A 172 14.96 -1.60 3.95
N VAL A 173 14.01 -1.81 3.02
CA VAL A 173 12.94 -2.81 3.08
C VAL A 173 13.01 -3.73 1.86
N GLY A 174 12.94 -5.05 2.08
CA GLY A 174 12.94 -6.06 1.01
C GLY A 174 12.20 -7.36 1.37
N PRO A 175 12.32 -8.44 0.56
CA PRO A 175 11.59 -9.73 0.68
C PRO A 175 11.77 -10.58 1.98
N GLY A 176 11.57 -10.05 3.17
CA GLY A 176 12.07 -10.65 4.43
C GLY A 176 12.36 -9.61 5.51
N THR A 177 12.12 -8.34 5.17
CA THR A 177 11.77 -7.36 6.18
C THR A 177 10.30 -7.61 6.52
N ASP A 178 9.99 -7.83 7.80
CA ASP A 178 8.62 -7.89 8.27
C ASP A 178 8.08 -6.45 8.37
N VAL A 179 6.98 -6.16 7.69
CA VAL A 179 6.37 -4.82 7.66
C VAL A 179 5.04 -4.89 8.38
N VAL A 180 4.95 -4.22 9.52
CA VAL A 180 3.75 -4.21 10.36
C VAL A 180 3.19 -2.80 10.41
N ALA A 181 1.91 -2.69 10.03
CA ALA A 181 1.18 -1.44 10.08
C ALA A 181 0.84 -1.10 11.53
N VAL A 182 1.26 0.10 11.94
CA VAL A 182 0.89 0.75 13.19
C VAL A 182 0.29 2.12 12.86
N HIS A 183 -0.21 2.83 13.87
CA HIS A 183 -0.95 4.07 13.69
C HIS A 183 -2.24 3.91 12.87
N LEU A 184 -2.87 2.74 12.97
CA LEU A 184 -4.11 2.45 12.26
C LEU A 184 -5.25 3.31 12.81
N ASP A 185 -5.91 4.04 11.92
CA ASP A 185 -7.01 4.95 12.25
C ASP A 185 -8.28 4.58 11.48
N HIS A 186 -9.31 5.41 11.65
CA HIS A 186 -10.63 5.22 11.10
C HIS A 186 -10.76 5.50 9.58
N ASP A 187 -9.64 5.71 8.88
CA ASP A 187 -9.59 5.91 7.41
C ASP A 187 -9.82 4.62 6.61
N VAL A 188 -9.70 3.47 7.28
CA VAL A 188 -9.88 2.15 6.68
C VAL A 188 -10.75 1.28 7.58
N PRO A 189 -11.85 0.70 7.07
CA PRO A 189 -12.63 -0.29 7.80
C PRO A 189 -11.73 -1.44 8.32
N PRO A 190 -11.92 -1.91 9.56
CA PRO A 190 -11.15 -3.03 10.09
C PRO A 190 -11.49 -4.34 9.36
N GLY A 191 -10.81 -5.41 9.76
CA GLY A 191 -11.11 -6.75 9.24
C GLY A 191 -10.58 -6.96 7.82
N ALA A 192 -11.46 -7.40 6.90
CA ALA A 192 -11.06 -7.85 5.56
C ALA A 192 -10.51 -6.73 4.67
N GLU A 193 -11.08 -5.53 4.75
CA GLU A 193 -10.66 -4.35 3.98
C GLU A 193 -9.23 -3.95 4.34
N LEU A 194 -8.95 -3.76 5.64
CA LEU A 194 -7.61 -3.47 6.14
C LEU A 194 -6.61 -4.55 5.72
N ARG A 195 -6.94 -5.84 5.92
CA ARG A 195 -6.05 -6.95 5.54
C ARG A 195 -5.73 -6.93 4.05
N ARG A 196 -6.71 -6.68 3.18
CA ARG A 196 -6.49 -6.61 1.72
C ARG A 196 -5.54 -5.47 1.36
N ARG A 197 -5.75 -4.26 1.91
CA ARG A 197 -4.90 -3.09 1.61
C ARG A 197 -3.47 -3.32 2.05
N LEU A 198 -3.28 -3.85 3.26
CA LEU A 198 -1.93 -4.15 3.77
C LEU A 198 -1.25 -5.27 2.97
N ALA A 199 -1.99 -6.31 2.60
CA ALA A 199 -1.45 -7.39 1.79
C ALA A 199 -0.97 -6.90 0.41
N ALA A 200 -1.71 -6.00 -0.24
CA ALA A 200 -1.28 -5.39 -1.49
C ALA A 200 0.01 -4.55 -1.34
N ALA A 201 0.26 -4.01 -0.15
CA ALA A 201 1.49 -3.30 0.18
C ALA A 201 2.60 -4.22 0.69
N GLY A 202 2.41 -5.55 0.78
CA GLY A 202 3.38 -6.45 1.42
C GLY A 202 3.60 -6.10 2.90
N ALA A 203 2.51 -5.82 3.61
CA ALA A 203 2.48 -5.51 5.03
C ALA A 203 1.34 -6.28 5.73
N ARG A 204 1.33 -6.28 7.06
CA ARG A 204 0.27 -6.89 7.87
C ARG A 204 -0.06 -6.04 9.09
N ALA A 205 -1.22 -6.27 9.69
CA ALA A 205 -1.56 -5.73 11.00
C ALA A 205 -1.57 -6.87 12.03
N VAL A 206 -1.32 -6.54 13.28
CA VAL A 206 -1.47 -7.46 14.41
C VAL A 206 -2.37 -6.86 15.47
N ALA A 207 -2.81 -7.68 16.42
CA ALA A 207 -3.56 -7.21 17.58
C ALA A 207 -2.62 -6.56 18.60
N ASP A 208 -3.16 -5.65 19.41
CA ASP A 208 -2.44 -5.11 20.56
C ASP A 208 -2.04 -6.22 21.54
N GLY A 209 -0.88 -6.05 22.17
CA GLY A 209 -0.24 -7.04 23.04
C GLY A 209 0.58 -8.11 22.30
N THR A 210 0.55 -8.14 20.97
CA THR A 210 1.35 -9.11 20.19
C THR A 210 2.85 -8.83 20.38
N THR A 211 3.63 -9.87 20.70
CA THR A 211 5.10 -9.82 20.63
C THR A 211 5.58 -10.37 19.29
N LEU A 212 6.43 -9.62 18.62
CA LEU A 212 7.12 -10.00 17.39
C LEU A 212 8.60 -10.19 17.69
N THR A 213 9.25 -11.14 17.02
CA THR A 213 10.71 -11.32 17.13
C THR A 213 11.36 -10.84 15.83
N ALA A 214 12.07 -9.71 15.89
CA ALA A 214 12.78 -9.19 14.74
C ALA A 214 13.86 -10.19 14.29
N GLY A 215 13.89 -10.50 13.00
CA GLY A 215 14.83 -11.45 12.38
C GLY A 215 14.37 -12.91 12.39
N ALA A 216 13.28 -13.24 13.09
CA ALA A 216 12.67 -14.57 13.04
C ALA A 216 11.88 -14.74 11.73
N HIS A 217 12.55 -15.25 10.69
CA HIS A 217 11.91 -15.61 9.44
C HIS A 217 11.10 -16.89 9.65
N GLY A 218 9.76 -16.81 9.62
CA GLY A 218 8.89 -18.00 9.68
C GLY A 218 7.71 -17.99 10.67
N SER A 219 7.30 -16.84 11.21
CA SER A 219 6.04 -16.75 11.96
C SER A 219 4.86 -17.25 11.11
N ALA A 220 3.92 -17.98 11.72
CA ALA A 220 2.72 -18.56 11.09
C ALA A 220 1.78 -17.56 10.37
N THR A 221 2.08 -16.26 10.47
CA THR A 221 1.43 -15.17 9.73
C THR A 221 2.49 -14.35 8.99
N ALA A 222 3.16 -14.96 8.02
CA ALA A 222 4.14 -14.27 7.16
C ALA A 222 3.47 -13.10 6.40
N VAL A 223 4.26 -12.08 6.07
CA VAL A 223 3.87 -11.05 5.12
C VAL A 223 3.44 -11.74 3.82
N PRO A 224 2.22 -11.51 3.31
CA PRO A 224 1.77 -12.18 2.09
C PRO A 224 2.59 -11.73 0.89
N ASP A 225 2.87 -12.66 -0.02
CA ASP A 225 3.48 -12.34 -1.31
C ASP A 225 2.56 -11.38 -2.08
N VAL A 226 3.13 -10.26 -2.53
CA VAL A 226 2.40 -9.29 -3.35
C VAL A 226 2.21 -9.90 -4.75
N PRO A 227 0.96 -9.99 -5.25
CA PRO A 227 0.71 -10.57 -6.57
C PRO A 227 1.40 -9.75 -7.66
N ARG A 228 2.06 -10.44 -8.58
CA ARG A 228 2.77 -9.78 -9.69
C ARG A 228 1.81 -9.16 -10.68
N ARG A 229 0.67 -9.78 -10.98
CA ARG A 229 -0.30 -9.30 -11.96
C ARG A 229 -1.69 -9.20 -11.33
N THR A 230 -2.23 -8.00 -11.35
CA THR A 230 -3.57 -7.70 -10.83
C THR A 230 -4.42 -7.07 -11.91
N LEU A 231 -5.63 -7.59 -12.11
CA LEU A 231 -6.67 -6.95 -12.92
C LEU A 231 -7.71 -6.30 -12.00
N VAL A 232 -7.95 -5.00 -12.17
CA VAL A 232 -8.95 -4.22 -11.47
C VAL A 232 -10.08 -3.84 -12.42
N LEU A 233 -11.23 -4.47 -12.23
CA LEU A 233 -12.46 -4.27 -12.98
C LEU A 233 -13.40 -3.32 -12.24
N GLY A 234 -14.32 -2.70 -12.97
CA GLY A 234 -15.43 -1.96 -12.36
C GLY A 234 -16.15 -1.05 -13.34
N GLY A 235 -17.34 -0.61 -12.95
CA GLY A 235 -18.12 0.35 -13.74
C GLY A 235 -17.44 1.72 -13.87
N ALA A 236 -18.06 2.61 -14.65
CA ALA A 236 -17.67 4.02 -14.67
C ALA A 236 -17.83 4.64 -13.27
N ARG A 237 -16.87 5.48 -12.87
CA ARG A 237 -16.87 6.16 -11.56
C ARG A 237 -17.00 5.24 -10.33
N SER A 238 -16.66 3.96 -10.48
CA SER A 238 -16.70 2.96 -9.40
C SER A 238 -15.59 3.10 -8.37
N GLY A 239 -14.50 3.83 -8.67
CA GLY A 239 -13.31 3.92 -7.83
C GLY A 239 -12.18 2.96 -8.23
N LYS A 240 -12.30 2.22 -9.34
CA LYS A 240 -11.27 1.25 -9.79
C LYS A 240 -9.87 1.82 -10.00
N SER A 241 -9.74 3.06 -10.51
CA SER A 241 -8.42 3.69 -10.66
C SER A 241 -7.79 4.00 -9.30
N VAL A 242 -8.59 4.41 -8.30
CA VAL A 242 -8.10 4.64 -6.93
C VAL A 242 -7.65 3.33 -6.28
N GLU A 243 -8.42 2.25 -6.44
CA GLU A 243 -7.99 0.92 -5.95
C GLU A 243 -6.72 0.43 -6.66
N ALA A 244 -6.58 0.68 -7.96
CA ALA A 244 -5.37 0.34 -8.72
C ALA A 244 -4.14 1.16 -8.27
N GLU A 245 -4.33 2.45 -8.00
CA GLU A 245 -3.26 3.35 -7.54
C GLU A 245 -2.76 2.94 -6.15
N ARG A 246 -3.67 2.71 -5.20
CA ARG A 246 -3.35 2.25 -3.83
C ARG A 246 -2.47 1.01 -3.77
N ARG A 247 -2.62 0.10 -4.74
CA ARG A 247 -1.82 -1.12 -4.83
C ARG A 247 -0.34 -0.85 -5.12
N LEU A 248 -0.03 0.29 -5.73
CA LEU A 248 1.33 0.65 -6.14
C LEU A 248 1.90 1.85 -5.38
N GLU A 249 1.11 2.57 -4.57
CA GLU A 249 1.55 3.74 -3.79
C GLU A 249 2.73 3.42 -2.85
N SER A 250 2.83 2.17 -2.40
CA SER A 250 3.94 1.69 -1.55
C SER A 250 5.17 1.19 -2.33
N PHE A 251 5.18 1.31 -3.66
CA PHE A 251 6.27 0.84 -4.50
C PHE A 251 7.04 2.02 -5.13
N PRO A 252 8.37 1.91 -5.26
CA PRO A 252 9.16 2.96 -5.88
C PRO A 252 9.08 2.92 -7.42
N GLY A 253 9.24 4.09 -8.05
CA GLY A 253 9.53 4.22 -9.47
C GLY A 253 8.39 3.88 -10.45
N VAL A 254 7.14 3.81 -9.97
CA VAL A 254 5.97 3.36 -10.74
C VAL A 254 5.81 4.10 -12.07
N VAL A 255 5.48 3.35 -13.13
CA VAL A 255 5.11 3.87 -14.45
C VAL A 255 3.60 3.77 -14.63
N TYR A 256 2.93 4.92 -14.71
CA TYR A 256 1.52 5.02 -15.07
C TYR A 256 1.39 5.11 -16.59
N VAL A 257 0.68 4.17 -17.20
CA VAL A 257 0.41 4.11 -18.63
C VAL A 257 -1.02 4.54 -18.89
N ALA A 258 -1.18 5.70 -19.51
CA ALA A 258 -2.48 6.21 -19.93
C ALA A 258 -2.74 5.82 -21.39
N THR A 259 -3.77 5.01 -21.62
CA THR A 259 -4.16 4.52 -22.96
C THR A 259 -5.22 5.40 -23.62
N GLY A 260 -5.69 6.45 -22.95
CA GLY A 260 -6.79 7.29 -23.42
C GLY A 260 -6.40 8.43 -24.37
N GLY A 261 -5.10 8.73 -24.50
CA GLY A 261 -4.58 9.83 -25.32
C GLY A 261 -5.17 11.22 -24.99
N SER A 262 -4.87 12.19 -25.85
CA SER A 262 -5.53 13.50 -25.84
C SER A 262 -6.77 13.47 -26.73
N ARG A 263 -7.94 13.76 -26.15
CA ARG A 263 -9.18 13.97 -26.91
C ARG A 263 -9.32 15.47 -27.13
N GLY A 264 -8.77 15.96 -28.24
CA GLY A 264 -8.69 17.38 -28.54
C GLY A 264 -10.05 18.08 -28.39
N GLY A 265 -10.09 19.15 -27.59
CA GLY A 265 -11.29 20.00 -27.40
C GLY A 265 -12.29 19.55 -26.32
N ASP A 266 -12.12 18.37 -25.72
CA ASP A 266 -12.99 17.91 -24.63
C ASP A 266 -12.49 18.44 -23.27
N THR A 267 -13.17 19.47 -22.76
CA THR A 267 -12.83 20.12 -21.49
C THR A 267 -13.15 19.24 -20.28
N GLU A 268 -14.17 18.37 -20.36
CA GLU A 268 -14.48 17.38 -19.30
C GLU A 268 -13.37 16.32 -19.24
N TRP A 269 -12.93 15.82 -20.39
CA TRP A 269 -11.79 14.91 -20.49
C TRP A 269 -10.52 15.54 -19.93
N THR A 270 -10.25 16.80 -20.28
CA THR A 270 -9.08 17.55 -19.80
C THR A 270 -9.10 17.71 -18.27
N ALA A 271 -10.22 18.12 -17.69
CA ALA A 271 -10.39 18.24 -16.25
C ALA A 271 -10.23 16.89 -15.55
N ARG A 272 -10.76 15.81 -16.14
CA ARG A 272 -10.62 14.45 -15.63
C ARG A 272 -9.16 13.98 -15.63
N VAL A 273 -8.42 14.25 -16.70
CA VAL A 273 -6.98 13.93 -16.79
C VAL A 273 -6.18 14.72 -15.76
N ALA A 274 -6.47 16.01 -15.58
CA ALA A 274 -5.84 16.84 -14.54
C ALA A 274 -6.05 16.26 -13.14
N ALA A 275 -7.31 15.96 -12.77
CA ALA A 275 -7.63 15.35 -11.48
C ALA A 275 -6.98 13.97 -11.28
N HIS A 276 -6.75 13.19 -12.35
CA HIS A 276 -6.01 11.93 -12.24
C HIS A 276 -4.51 12.16 -12.05
N ARG A 277 -3.93 13.18 -12.69
CA ARG A 277 -2.50 13.51 -12.52
C ARG A 277 -2.22 14.07 -11.13
N GLU A 278 -3.06 14.98 -10.63
CA GLU A 278 -2.92 15.59 -9.30
C GLU A 278 -3.00 14.58 -8.16
N ARG A 279 -3.79 13.51 -8.33
CA ARG A 279 -3.96 12.46 -7.31
C ARG A 279 -2.73 11.55 -7.16
N ARG A 280 -1.93 11.39 -8.22
CA ARG A 280 -0.82 10.43 -8.23
C ARG A 280 0.36 10.96 -7.43
N PRO A 281 1.15 10.07 -6.78
CA PRO A 281 2.42 10.49 -6.19
C PRO A 281 3.31 11.15 -7.24
N GLY A 282 3.93 12.28 -6.90
CA GLY A 282 4.80 13.03 -7.82
C GLY A 282 6.05 12.25 -8.27
N SER A 283 6.38 11.15 -7.60
CA SER A 283 7.45 10.23 -7.99
C SER A 283 7.08 9.31 -9.17
N TRP A 284 5.80 9.24 -9.55
CA TRP A 284 5.34 8.38 -10.64
C TRP A 284 5.62 9.01 -12.00
N ARG A 285 6.07 8.19 -12.95
CA ARG A 285 6.25 8.62 -14.34
C ARG A 285 5.01 8.28 -15.14
N THR A 286 4.53 9.21 -15.96
CA THR A 286 3.41 8.97 -16.87
C THR A 286 3.91 8.73 -18.28
N ARG A 287 3.42 7.68 -18.95
CA ARG A 287 3.64 7.38 -20.38
C ARG A 287 2.27 7.28 -21.07
N GLU A 288 2.07 8.02 -22.14
CA GLU A 288 0.84 7.96 -22.94
C GLU A 288 1.09 7.06 -24.14
N THR A 289 0.48 5.87 -24.17
CA THR A 289 0.68 4.91 -25.25
C THR A 289 -0.38 3.79 -25.22
N CYS A 290 -0.74 3.29 -26.40
CA CYS A 290 -1.51 2.05 -26.59
C CYS A 290 -0.62 0.87 -26.98
N ASP A 291 0.69 1.08 -27.18
CA ASP A 291 1.64 0.03 -27.55
C ASP A 291 2.13 -0.73 -26.30
N LEU A 292 1.22 -1.54 -25.74
CA LEU A 292 1.40 -2.18 -24.44
C LEU A 292 2.30 -3.42 -24.50
N VAL A 293 2.37 -4.12 -25.64
CA VAL A 293 3.14 -5.37 -25.79
C VAL A 293 4.65 -5.15 -25.56
N PRO A 294 5.35 -4.27 -26.29
CA PRO A 294 6.76 -4.02 -26.04
C PRO A 294 6.97 -3.41 -24.66
N LEU A 295 6.07 -2.53 -24.22
CA LEU A 295 6.13 -1.94 -22.89
C LEU A 295 6.10 -2.99 -21.78
N LEU A 296 5.26 -4.02 -21.88
CA LEU A 296 5.18 -5.12 -20.90
C LEU A 296 6.36 -6.09 -20.96
N ALA A 297 7.08 -6.15 -22.08
CA ALA A 297 8.30 -6.94 -22.23
C ALA A 297 9.53 -6.28 -21.58
N GLU A 298 9.49 -4.96 -21.33
CA GLU A 298 10.55 -4.23 -20.61
C GLU A 298 10.65 -4.72 -19.15
N ASP A 299 11.87 -5.03 -18.71
CA ASP A 299 12.18 -5.11 -17.28
C ASP A 299 12.11 -3.70 -16.65
N GLY A 300 11.78 -3.59 -15.37
CA GLY A 300 11.78 -2.31 -14.69
C GLY A 300 10.82 -2.20 -13.50
N PRO A 301 10.48 -0.96 -13.09
CA PRO A 301 9.61 -0.72 -11.95
C PRO A 301 8.16 -1.18 -12.24
N PRO A 302 7.31 -1.23 -11.21
CA PRO A 302 5.91 -1.57 -11.39
C PRO A 302 5.19 -0.67 -12.41
N VAL A 303 4.21 -1.24 -13.11
CA VAL A 303 3.41 -0.53 -14.11
C VAL A 303 1.93 -0.58 -13.77
N LEU A 304 1.25 0.56 -13.93
CA LEU A 304 -0.20 0.69 -13.86
C LEU A 304 -0.74 1.06 -15.23
N ILE A 305 -1.58 0.23 -15.85
CA ILE A 305 -2.21 0.51 -17.14
C ILE A 305 -3.66 0.93 -16.93
N ASP A 306 -3.99 2.18 -17.25
CA ASP A 306 -5.35 2.76 -17.15
C ASP A 306 -5.75 3.40 -18.50
N CYS A 307 -6.59 2.76 -19.30
CA CYS A 307 -7.23 1.46 -19.09
C CYS A 307 -7.34 0.61 -20.36
N LEU A 308 -7.50 -0.70 -20.16
CA LEU A 308 -7.71 -1.67 -21.23
C LEU A 308 -8.95 -1.36 -22.08
N SER A 309 -9.96 -0.71 -21.50
CA SER A 309 -11.16 -0.32 -22.24
C SER A 309 -10.91 0.73 -23.33
N LEU A 310 -9.93 1.61 -23.15
CA LEU A 310 -9.52 2.61 -24.14
C LEU A 310 -8.47 2.05 -25.09
N TRP A 311 -7.59 1.17 -24.59
CA TRP A 311 -6.71 0.38 -25.44
C TRP A 311 -7.52 -0.44 -26.45
N LEU A 312 -8.63 -1.05 -26.02
CA LEU A 312 -9.50 -1.81 -26.92
C LEU A 312 -10.13 -0.92 -27.99
N THR A 313 -10.56 0.31 -27.63
CA THR A 313 -11.08 1.27 -28.61
C THR A 313 -10.02 1.56 -29.68
N ASP A 314 -8.79 1.87 -29.28
CA ASP A 314 -7.66 2.11 -30.21
C ASP A 314 -7.35 0.88 -31.08
N ALA A 315 -7.33 -0.32 -30.48
CA ALA A 315 -7.12 -1.56 -31.21
C ALA A 315 -8.24 -1.83 -32.22
N MET A 316 -9.50 -1.53 -31.87
CA MET A 316 -10.66 -1.64 -32.75
C MET A 316 -10.64 -0.62 -33.89
N ASP A 317 -10.23 0.63 -33.60
CA ASP A 317 -10.03 1.67 -34.63
C ASP A 317 -9.01 1.21 -35.67
N ALA A 318 -7.86 0.69 -35.21
CA ALA A 318 -6.75 0.28 -36.07
C ALA A 318 -7.10 -0.86 -37.05
N VAL A 319 -8.07 -1.70 -36.70
CA VAL A 319 -8.50 -2.84 -37.54
C VAL A 319 -9.82 -2.59 -38.27
N GLY A 320 -10.35 -1.35 -38.22
CA GLY A 320 -11.63 -1.01 -38.85
C GLY A 320 -12.84 -1.70 -38.22
N ALA A 321 -12.79 -2.08 -36.94
CA ALA A 321 -13.83 -2.89 -36.30
C ALA A 321 -15.19 -2.19 -36.13
N TRP A 322 -15.28 -0.90 -36.43
CA TRP A 322 -16.54 -0.15 -36.38
C TRP A 322 -17.35 -0.25 -37.66
N ASP A 323 -16.72 -0.67 -38.76
CA ASP A 323 -17.35 -0.93 -40.04
C ASP A 323 -17.60 -2.43 -40.21
N ASP A 324 -18.83 -2.81 -40.60
CA ASP A 324 -19.21 -4.22 -40.68
C ASP A 324 -18.51 -4.97 -41.83
N ALA A 325 -18.18 -4.28 -42.93
CA ALA A 325 -17.49 -4.88 -44.05
C ALA A 325 -16.02 -5.12 -43.72
N LEU A 326 -15.32 -4.14 -43.13
CA LEU A 326 -13.93 -4.29 -42.69
C LEU A 326 -13.78 -5.32 -41.56
N TRP A 327 -14.74 -5.35 -40.63
CA TRP A 327 -14.77 -6.36 -39.59
C TRP A 327 -14.84 -7.79 -40.16
N ALA A 328 -15.72 -8.00 -41.14
CA ALA A 328 -15.86 -9.27 -41.84
C ALA A 328 -14.65 -9.62 -42.73
N ASP A 329 -14.00 -8.61 -43.32
CA ASP A 329 -12.82 -8.72 -44.18
C ASP A 329 -11.49 -8.84 -43.38
N GLY A 330 -11.54 -9.50 -42.21
CA GLY A 330 -10.35 -9.87 -41.44
C GLY A 330 -10.07 -9.01 -40.20
N GLY A 331 -10.78 -7.90 -39.98
CA GLY A 331 -10.64 -7.08 -38.77
C GLY A 331 -10.88 -7.87 -37.48
N GLU A 332 -11.81 -8.84 -37.49
CA GLU A 332 -12.04 -9.74 -36.35
C GLU A 332 -10.80 -10.58 -36.00
N ARG A 333 -10.16 -11.16 -37.02
CA ARG A 333 -8.97 -12.00 -36.83
C ARG A 333 -7.81 -11.16 -36.30
N GLU A 334 -7.59 -9.99 -36.88
CA GLU A 334 -6.51 -9.09 -36.48
C GLU A 334 -6.70 -8.58 -35.03
N LEU A 335 -7.93 -8.24 -34.63
CA LEU A 335 -8.20 -7.85 -33.23
C LEU A 335 -7.90 -9.00 -32.27
N ARG A 336 -8.31 -10.23 -32.61
CA ARG A 336 -8.03 -11.41 -31.78
C ARG A 336 -6.53 -11.66 -31.62
N GLU A 337 -5.75 -11.48 -32.69
CA GLU A 337 -4.29 -11.59 -32.65
C GLU A 337 -3.67 -10.54 -31.72
N ARG A 338 -4.15 -9.29 -31.77
CA ARG A 338 -3.71 -8.21 -30.86
C ARG A 338 -4.05 -8.51 -29.40
N VAL A 339 -5.26 -9.01 -29.12
CA VAL A 339 -5.68 -9.41 -27.76
C VAL A 339 -4.83 -10.58 -27.26
N ALA A 340 -4.56 -11.58 -28.10
CA ALA A 340 -3.71 -12.71 -27.75
C ALA A 340 -2.27 -12.27 -27.47
N ALA A 341 -1.71 -11.36 -28.27
CA ALA A 341 -0.38 -10.79 -28.05
C ALA A 341 -0.31 -10.02 -26.72
N LEU A 342 -1.33 -9.21 -26.39
CA LEU A 342 -1.40 -8.51 -25.10
C LEU A 342 -1.47 -9.49 -23.92
N ALA A 343 -2.32 -10.52 -24.00
CA ALA A 343 -2.42 -11.54 -22.95
C ALA A 343 -1.09 -12.27 -22.76
N ALA A 344 -0.41 -12.64 -23.86
CA ALA A 344 0.92 -13.24 -23.81
C ALA A 344 1.96 -12.31 -23.17
N ALA A 345 1.91 -11.00 -23.48
CA ALA A 345 2.80 -10.01 -22.87
C ALA A 345 2.56 -9.87 -21.36
N VAL A 346 1.30 -9.83 -20.92
CA VAL A 346 0.93 -9.86 -19.49
C VAL A 346 1.44 -11.13 -18.82
N ARG A 347 1.33 -12.29 -19.48
CA ARG A 347 1.85 -13.56 -18.98
C ARG A 347 3.37 -13.52 -18.77
N SER A 348 4.11 -12.93 -19.69
CA SER A 348 5.58 -12.89 -19.65
C SER A 348 6.17 -11.76 -18.81
N ALA A 349 5.37 -10.79 -18.38
CA ALA A 349 5.85 -9.62 -17.64
C ALA A 349 6.53 -10.03 -16.32
N ARG A 350 7.77 -9.56 -16.13
CA ARG A 350 8.60 -9.86 -14.94
C ARG A 350 8.43 -8.84 -13.82
N ARG A 351 8.08 -7.61 -14.19
CA ARG A 351 7.73 -6.53 -13.27
C ARG A 351 6.30 -6.67 -12.74
N THR A 352 5.98 -5.99 -11.65
CA THR A 352 4.59 -5.91 -11.15
C THR A 352 3.71 -5.14 -12.13
N VAL A 353 2.54 -5.67 -12.45
CA VAL A 353 1.58 -5.11 -13.41
C VAL A 353 0.20 -4.99 -12.74
N VAL A 354 -0.36 -3.79 -12.76
CA VAL A 354 -1.76 -3.53 -12.40
C VAL A 354 -2.50 -3.04 -13.64
N LEU A 355 -3.51 -3.76 -14.08
CA LEU A 355 -4.32 -3.41 -15.25
C LEU A 355 -5.71 -2.95 -14.79
N VAL A 356 -6.18 -1.83 -15.32
CA VAL A 356 -7.53 -1.32 -15.07
C VAL A 356 -8.39 -1.57 -16.30
N SER A 357 -9.60 -2.10 -16.11
CA SER A 357 -10.58 -2.22 -17.18
C SER A 357 -11.99 -1.91 -16.70
N ASN A 358 -12.87 -1.56 -17.64
CA ASN A 358 -14.27 -1.37 -17.35
C ASN A 358 -15.00 -2.72 -17.35
N GLU A 359 -15.99 -2.86 -16.47
CA GLU A 359 -17.05 -3.86 -16.61
C GLU A 359 -18.28 -3.19 -17.22
N VAL A 360 -18.69 -3.64 -18.41
CA VAL A 360 -19.79 -3.06 -19.21
C VAL A 360 -20.86 -4.10 -19.60
N GLY A 361 -20.63 -5.38 -19.27
CA GLY A 361 -21.49 -6.51 -19.66
C GLY A 361 -22.74 -6.68 -18.80
N SER A 362 -22.80 -6.06 -17.62
CA SER A 362 -23.92 -6.18 -16.67
C SER A 362 -25.10 -5.24 -16.95
N GLY A 363 -25.15 -4.63 -18.13
CA GLY A 363 -26.21 -3.70 -18.56
C GLY A 363 -27.14 -4.27 -19.64
N ILE A 364 -28.00 -3.40 -20.20
CA ILE A 364 -28.88 -3.73 -21.32
C ILE A 364 -28.05 -3.96 -22.59
N VAL A 365 -28.55 -4.79 -23.50
CA VAL A 365 -27.96 -4.99 -24.84
C VAL A 365 -27.93 -3.66 -25.61
N PRO A 366 -26.76 -3.18 -26.08
CA PRO A 366 -26.69 -1.95 -26.86
C PRO A 366 -27.54 -2.00 -28.14
N ALA A 367 -28.19 -0.89 -28.47
CA ALA A 367 -29.05 -0.77 -29.65
C ALA A 367 -28.25 -0.89 -30.97
N THR A 368 -27.00 -0.40 -30.98
CA THR A 368 -26.14 -0.40 -32.16
C THR A 368 -25.31 -1.67 -32.27
N ALA A 369 -25.01 -2.10 -33.50
CA ALA A 369 -24.13 -3.24 -33.77
C ALA A 369 -22.71 -3.00 -33.22
N SER A 370 -22.16 -1.80 -33.43
CA SER A 370 -20.87 -1.37 -32.89
C SER A 370 -20.82 -1.42 -31.36
N GLY A 371 -21.89 -1.00 -30.68
CA GLY A 371 -21.99 -1.06 -29.22
C GLY A 371 -22.00 -2.49 -28.70
N ARG A 372 -22.75 -3.40 -29.36
CA ARG A 372 -22.74 -4.83 -29.02
C ARG A 372 -21.36 -5.44 -29.22
N ARG A 373 -20.72 -5.13 -30.36
CA ARG A 373 -19.36 -5.60 -30.69
C ARG A 373 -18.36 -5.16 -29.62
N TYR A 374 -18.32 -3.85 -29.28
CA TYR A 374 -17.42 -3.35 -28.25
C TYR A 374 -17.64 -4.03 -26.88
N ARG A 375 -18.90 -4.15 -26.45
CA ARG A 375 -19.24 -4.83 -25.19
C ARG A 375 -18.71 -6.27 -25.18
N ASP A 376 -18.96 -7.01 -26.26
CA ASP A 376 -18.59 -8.43 -26.35
C ASP A 376 -17.06 -8.59 -26.42
N GLU A 377 -16.35 -7.77 -27.21
CA GLU A 377 -14.89 -7.79 -27.28
C GLU A 377 -14.23 -7.34 -25.98
N LEU A 378 -14.80 -6.37 -25.25
CA LEU A 378 -14.29 -5.98 -23.94
C LEU A 378 -14.43 -7.11 -22.93
N GLY A 379 -15.54 -7.86 -22.98
CA GLY A 379 -15.71 -9.07 -22.18
C GLY A 379 -14.65 -10.13 -22.49
N ARG A 380 -14.37 -10.39 -23.77
CA ARG A 380 -13.32 -11.34 -24.19
C ARG A 380 -11.92 -10.88 -23.78
N LEU A 381 -11.59 -9.60 -23.95
CA LEU A 381 -10.33 -9.02 -23.50
C LEU A 381 -10.18 -9.15 -21.98
N ASN A 382 -11.20 -8.77 -21.21
CA ASN A 382 -11.17 -8.87 -19.76
C ASN A 382 -10.94 -10.33 -19.31
N ALA A 383 -11.62 -11.29 -19.93
CA ALA A 383 -11.43 -12.71 -19.62
C ALA A 383 -10.01 -13.20 -19.97
N ALA A 384 -9.49 -12.82 -21.14
CA ALA A 384 -8.15 -13.19 -21.59
C ALA A 384 -7.03 -12.58 -20.72
N VAL A 385 -7.20 -11.34 -20.23
CA VAL A 385 -6.22 -10.75 -19.29
C VAL A 385 -6.40 -11.36 -17.90
N ALA A 386 -7.63 -11.58 -17.44
CA ALA A 386 -7.92 -12.17 -16.15
C ALA A 386 -7.30 -13.57 -16.00
N SER A 387 -7.22 -14.38 -17.07
CA SER A 387 -6.55 -15.69 -17.01
C SER A 387 -5.06 -15.60 -16.69
N GLU A 388 -4.44 -14.45 -16.94
CA GLU A 388 -3.01 -14.20 -16.74
C GLU A 388 -2.68 -13.49 -15.42
N CYS A 389 -3.69 -13.12 -14.64
CA CYS A 389 -3.52 -12.42 -13.37
C CYS A 389 -3.65 -13.37 -12.18
N GLU A 390 -2.74 -13.26 -11.20
CA GLU A 390 -2.90 -13.91 -9.90
C GLU A 390 -4.10 -13.33 -9.15
N GLN A 391 -4.33 -12.02 -9.26
CA GLN A 391 -5.42 -11.35 -8.59
C GLN A 391 -6.39 -10.67 -9.56
N VAL A 392 -7.68 -10.83 -9.31
CA VAL A 392 -8.75 -10.16 -10.05
C VAL A 392 -9.73 -9.55 -9.05
N VAL A 393 -10.00 -8.26 -9.19
CA VAL A 393 -10.85 -7.50 -8.26
C VAL A 393 -11.92 -6.74 -9.04
N LEU A 394 -13.16 -6.77 -8.55
CA LEU A 394 -14.25 -5.95 -9.03
C LEU A 394 -14.50 -4.81 -8.05
N VAL A 395 -14.52 -3.57 -8.54
CA VAL A 395 -14.79 -2.39 -7.72
C VAL A 395 -16.20 -1.88 -7.98
N VAL A 396 -16.98 -1.76 -6.91
CA VAL A 396 -18.37 -1.26 -6.90
C VAL A 396 -18.53 -0.26 -5.77
N ALA A 397 -18.94 0.98 -6.06
CA ALA A 397 -19.10 2.05 -5.06
C ALA A 397 -17.86 2.25 -4.15
N GLY A 398 -16.67 2.15 -4.73
CA GLY A 398 -15.39 2.25 -4.02
C GLY A 398 -15.00 1.01 -3.21
N GLN A 399 -15.84 -0.03 -3.19
CA GLN A 399 -15.58 -1.29 -2.50
C GLN A 399 -14.96 -2.30 -3.46
N ALA A 400 -13.83 -2.89 -3.06
CA ALA A 400 -13.12 -3.89 -3.84
C ALA A 400 -13.50 -5.32 -3.40
N LEU A 401 -14.19 -6.02 -4.29
CA LEU A 401 -14.54 -7.43 -4.16
C LEU A 401 -13.48 -8.30 -4.85
N VAL A 402 -12.86 -9.20 -4.09
CA VAL A 402 -11.87 -10.13 -4.64
C VAL A 402 -12.60 -11.26 -5.38
N LEU A 403 -12.39 -11.35 -6.69
CA LEU A 403 -12.90 -12.44 -7.54
C LEU A 403 -11.91 -13.61 -7.62
N ARG A 404 -10.62 -13.28 -7.56
CA ARG A 404 -9.49 -14.22 -7.45
C ARG A 404 -8.40 -13.53 -6.62
N GLY A 405 -7.79 -14.25 -5.68
CA GLY A 405 -6.70 -13.73 -4.86
C GLY A 405 -6.03 -14.80 -4.04
#